data_AF-A0A4U3AW86-F1
#
_entry.id   AF-A0A4U3AW86-F1
#
_cell.length_a   1.000
_cell.length_b   1.000
_cell.length_c   1.000
_cell.angle_alpha   90.00
_cell.angle_beta   90.00
_cell.angle_gamma   90.00
#
_symmetry.space_group_name_H-M   'P 1'
#
loop_
_entity.id
_entity.type
_entity.pdbx_description
1 polymer ?
#
loop_
_entity_poly.entity_id
_entity_poly.type
_entity_poly.pdbx_seq_one_letter_code
_entity_poly.pdbx_strand_id
1 'polypeptide(L)'
;SEDRSIFTIIPLEKRSNKVYIEANATYLTSANGEVGVTGFRAYGQVWTLVDYGFESFSLKNNHGQYLSVHDTSVCLTDKPDKNTIFPITIQTDKW
;
A
#
# COMPACT_ATOMS: atom_id res chain seq x y z
N SER A 1 -2.91 -6.41 22.84
CA SER A 1 -3.49 -6.73 21.52
C SER A 1 -2.55 -6.18 20.47
N GLU A 2 -2.04 -7.01 19.57
CA GLU A 2 -1.41 -6.46 18.36
C GLU A 2 -2.51 -5.77 17.57
N ASP A 3 -2.44 -4.45 17.45
CA ASP A 3 -3.39 -3.67 16.67
C ASP A 3 -3.11 -3.93 15.18
N ARG A 4 -3.66 -5.03 14.67
CA ARG A 4 -3.51 -5.43 13.27
C ARG A 4 -4.43 -4.54 12.45
N SER A 5 -3.89 -3.42 11.99
CA SER A 5 -4.56 -2.57 11.02
C SER A 5 -4.78 -3.33 9.71
N ILE A 6 -6.03 -3.64 9.41
CA ILE A 6 -6.43 -4.26 8.14
C ILE A 6 -6.58 -3.14 7.11
N PHE A 7 -6.04 -3.37 5.92
CA PHE A 7 -6.27 -2.52 4.75
C PHE A 7 -6.82 -3.37 3.60
N THR A 8 -7.56 -2.70 2.72
CA THR A 8 -8.11 -3.28 1.51
C THR A 8 -7.30 -2.80 0.31
N ILE A 9 -6.94 -3.74 -0.56
CA ILE A 9 -6.33 -3.46 -1.86
C ILE A 9 -7.45 -3.43 -2.90
N ILE A 10 -7.62 -2.30 -3.58
CA ILE A 10 -8.69 -2.11 -4.57
C ILE A 10 -8.06 -1.91 -5.95
N PRO A 11 -8.10 -2.93 -6.84
CA PRO A 11 -7.61 -2.80 -8.20
C PRO A 11 -8.35 -1.71 -8.98
N LEU A 12 -7.64 -0.98 -9.85
CA LEU A 12 -8.28 -0.05 -10.79
C LEU A 12 -9.19 -0.78 -11.78
N GLU A 13 -8.74 -1.95 -12.22
CA GLU A 13 -9.45 -2.84 -13.11
C GLU A 13 -9.07 -4.30 -12.80
N LYS A 14 -9.84 -5.24 -13.34
CA LYS A 14 -9.62 -6.67 -13.10
C LYS A 14 -8.20 -7.07 -13.53
N ARG A 15 -7.46 -7.72 -12.63
CA ARG A 15 -6.06 -8.17 -12.82
C ARG A 15 -5.02 -7.04 -12.95
N SER A 16 -5.37 -5.78 -12.68
CA SER A 16 -4.38 -4.71 -12.63
C SER A 16 -3.49 -4.82 -11.40
N ASN A 17 -2.22 -4.51 -11.57
CA ASN A 17 -1.31 -4.26 -10.45
C ASN A 17 -1.35 -2.80 -9.98
N LYS A 18 -2.17 -1.94 -10.60
CA LYS A 18 -2.44 -0.58 -10.16
C LYS A 18 -3.64 -0.58 -9.21
N VAL A 19 -3.45 -0.06 -8.01
CA VAL A 19 -4.41 -0.20 -6.90
C VAL A 19 -4.56 1.08 -6.10
N TYR A 20 -5.71 1.23 -5.46
CA TYR A 20 -5.84 2.07 -4.27
C TYR A 20 -5.66 1.22 -3.02
N ILE A 21 -5.13 1.83 -1.96
CA ILE A 21 -5.04 1.23 -0.63
C ILE A 21 -6.02 1.98 0.26
N GLU A 22 -6.99 1.27 0.82
CA GLU A 22 -8.03 1.82 1.70
C GLU A 22 -7.92 1.23 3.10
N ALA A 23 -7.97 2.08 4.13
CA ALA A 23 -8.08 1.67 5.52
C ALA A 23 -8.97 2.66 6.27
N ASN A 24 -9.89 2.17 7.10
CA ASN A 24 -10.78 2.99 7.92
C ASN A 24 -11.51 4.11 7.13
N ALA A 25 -12.03 3.78 5.95
CA ALA A 25 -12.69 4.72 5.02
C ALA A 25 -11.80 5.89 4.53
N THR A 26 -10.48 5.72 4.58
CA THR A 26 -9.50 6.65 4.01
C THR A 26 -8.59 5.95 3.02
N TYR A 27 -8.08 6.69 2.05
CA TYR A 27 -7.20 6.21 0.98
C TYR A 27 -5.78 6.72 1.19
N LEU A 28 -4.80 5.84 1.03
CA LEU A 28 -3.39 6.18 1.14
C LEU A 28 -2.96 7.13 0.00
N THR A 29 -2.23 8.19 0.35
CA THR A 29 -1.73 9.20 -0.59
C THR A 29 -0.21 9.25 -0.59
N SER A 30 0.36 9.78 -1.68
CA SER A 30 1.74 10.25 -1.70
C SER A 30 1.80 11.55 -2.48
N ALA A 31 2.18 12.64 -1.82
CA ALA A 31 2.26 13.96 -2.43
C ALA A 31 3.46 14.71 -1.86
N ASN A 32 4.20 15.43 -2.72
CA ASN A 32 5.35 16.23 -2.31
C ASN A 32 6.42 15.47 -1.47
N GLY A 33 6.58 14.16 -1.71
CA GLY A 33 7.53 13.32 -0.98
C GLY A 33 7.02 12.80 0.37
N GLU A 34 5.79 13.12 0.75
CA GLU A 34 5.17 12.68 2.00
C GLU A 34 4.09 11.63 1.75
N VAL A 35 3.84 10.79 2.76
CA VAL A 35 2.76 9.82 2.79
C VAL A 35 1.67 10.33 3.71
N GLY A 36 0.42 10.25 3.27
CA GLY A 36 -0.72 10.69 4.04
C GLY A 36 -1.97 9.86 3.75
N VAL A 37 -3.12 10.36 4.19
CA VAL A 37 -4.43 9.75 3.91
C VAL A 37 -5.46 10.80 3.52
N THR A 38 -6.48 10.40 2.78
CA THR A 38 -7.62 11.25 2.39
C THR A 38 -8.93 10.49 2.45
N GLY A 39 -10.03 11.16 2.78
CA GLY A 39 -11.37 10.56 2.76
C GLY A 39 -11.94 10.38 1.34
N PHE A 40 -11.30 10.92 0.31
CA PHE A 40 -11.82 10.90 -1.07
C PHE A 40 -10.92 10.08 -1.99
N ARG A 41 -11.47 9.00 -2.56
CA ARG A 41 -10.76 8.12 -3.50
C ARG A 41 -10.10 8.88 -4.66
N ALA A 42 -10.74 9.92 -5.18
CA ALA A 42 -10.23 10.72 -6.30
C ALA A 42 -8.91 11.45 -5.98
N TYR A 43 -8.59 11.65 -4.70
CA TYR A 43 -7.32 12.23 -4.24
C TYR A 43 -6.36 11.16 -3.70
N GLY A 44 -6.75 9.89 -3.73
CA GLY A 44 -5.91 8.76 -3.37
C GLY A 44 -4.75 8.59 -4.35
N GLN A 45 -3.62 8.11 -3.86
CA GLN A 45 -2.52 7.70 -4.73
C GLN A 45 -2.85 6.36 -5.39
N VAL A 46 -2.63 6.28 -6.70
CA VAL A 46 -2.59 4.98 -7.39
C VAL A 46 -1.21 4.37 -7.14
N TRP A 47 -1.19 3.28 -6.39
CA TRP A 47 0.00 2.50 -6.10
C TRP A 47 0.18 1.39 -7.12
N THR A 48 1.43 1.01 -7.36
CA THR A 48 1.78 -0.21 -8.08
C THR A 48 2.10 -1.28 -7.05
N LEU A 49 1.37 -2.39 -7.08
CA LEU A 49 1.77 -3.62 -6.41
C LEU A 49 2.93 -4.24 -7.18
N VAL A 50 4.07 -4.34 -6.50
CA VAL A 50 5.26 -5.00 -7.02
C VAL A 50 5.36 -6.35 -6.32
N ASP A 51 5.13 -7.42 -7.07
CA ASP A 51 5.30 -8.80 -6.59
C ASP A 51 6.74 -9.01 -6.09
N TYR A 52 6.85 -9.58 -4.90
CA TYR A 52 8.13 -9.88 -4.25
C TYR A 52 8.31 -11.39 -4.01
N GLY A 53 7.43 -12.22 -4.59
CA GLY A 53 7.42 -13.66 -4.38
C GLY A 53 6.90 -14.05 -2.99
N PHE A 54 6.78 -15.36 -2.75
CA PHE A 54 6.38 -15.91 -1.45
C PHE A 54 5.12 -15.26 -0.86
N GLU A 55 4.11 -15.02 -1.71
CA GLU A 55 2.85 -14.38 -1.31
C GLU A 55 3.06 -13.01 -0.66
N SER A 56 4.00 -12.21 -1.18
CA SER A 56 4.32 -10.90 -0.64
C SER A 56 4.47 -9.84 -1.74
N PHE A 57 4.29 -8.58 -1.36
CA PHE A 57 4.38 -7.46 -2.30
C PHE A 57 4.97 -6.22 -1.63
N SER A 58 5.46 -5.30 -2.45
CA SER A 58 5.76 -3.92 -2.05
C SER A 58 4.87 -2.93 -2.80
N LEU A 59 4.76 -1.71 -2.28
CA LEU A 59 3.97 -0.63 -2.87
C LEU A 59 4.88 0.45 -3.45
N LYS A 60 4.64 0.81 -4.71
CA LYS A 60 5.42 1.84 -5.44
C LYS A 60 4.52 2.94 -5.98
N ASN A 61 4.80 4.20 -5.66
CA ASN A 61 4.03 5.33 -6.17
C ASN A 61 4.33 5.62 -7.67
N ASN A 62 3.66 6.61 -8.24
CA ASN A 62 3.82 7.01 -9.65
C ASN A 62 5.17 7.69 -9.95
N HIS A 63 5.91 8.14 -8.93
CA HIS A 63 7.27 8.66 -9.06
C HIS A 63 8.35 7.56 -8.96
N GLY A 64 7.93 6.32 -8.77
CA GLY A 64 8.83 5.18 -8.68
C GLY A 64 9.47 4.98 -7.30
N GLN A 65 8.93 5.62 -6.27
CA GLN A 65 9.39 5.48 -4.89
C GLN A 65 8.57 4.39 -4.18
N TYR A 66 9.24 3.62 -3.34
CA TYR A 66 8.63 2.56 -2.55
C TYR A 66 8.14 3.08 -1.20
N LEU A 67 7.03 2.53 -0.72
CA LEU A 67 6.57 2.74 0.66
C LEU A 67 7.53 2.03 1.63
N SER A 68 7.98 2.76 2.65
CA SER A 68 8.79 2.25 3.75
C SER A 68 8.11 2.60 5.07
N VAL A 69 7.76 1.58 5.84
CA VAL A 69 7.08 1.66 7.13
C VAL A 69 8.07 1.25 8.21
N HIS A 70 8.23 2.14 9.18
CA HIS A 70 8.97 1.93 10.41
C HIS A 70 8.00 2.01 11.60
N ASP A 71 8.46 1.61 12.79
CA ASP A 71 7.63 1.53 14.00
C ASP A 71 6.84 2.81 14.33
N THR A 72 7.40 3.98 13.96
CA THR A 72 6.83 5.30 14.30
C THR A 72 6.63 6.22 13.10
N SER A 73 6.98 5.77 11.89
CA SER A 73 6.93 6.63 10.71
C SER A 73 6.68 5.86 9.43
N VAL A 74 6.11 6.54 8.45
CA VAL A 74 5.93 6.04 7.09
C VAL A 74 6.57 7.06 6.15
N CYS A 75 7.43 6.59 5.25
CA CYS A 75 8.13 7.43 4.30
C CYS A 75 8.23 6.77 2.92
N LEU A 76 8.77 7.52 1.97
CA LEU A 76 9.05 7.05 0.62
C LEU A 76 10.56 6.84 0.46
N THR A 77 10.95 5.83 -0.31
CA THR A 77 12.36 5.56 -0.60
C THR A 77 12.58 5.15 -2.05
N ASP A 78 13.67 5.64 -2.63
CA ASP A 78 14.16 5.20 -3.95
C ASP A 78 14.98 3.90 -3.86
N LYS A 79 15.26 3.41 -2.66
CA LYS A 79 16.12 2.25 -2.39
C LYS A 79 15.27 0.99 -2.23
N PRO A 80 15.30 0.03 -3.17
CA PRO A 80 14.44 -1.16 -3.11
C PRO A 80 14.67 -2.02 -1.86
N ASP A 81 15.91 -2.07 -1.35
CA ASP A 81 16.29 -2.81 -0.14
C ASP A 81 15.77 -2.18 1.17
N LYS A 82 15.23 -0.97 1.09
CA LYS A 82 14.65 -0.24 2.24
C LYS A 82 13.13 -0.17 2.20
N ASN A 83 12.49 -0.83 1.25
CA ASN A 83 11.03 -0.85 1.21
C ASN A 83 10.45 -1.76 2.32
N THR A 84 9.15 -1.64 2.54
CA THR A 84 8.41 -2.61 3.33
C THR A 84 7.80 -3.67 2.42
N ILE A 85 8.04 -4.93 2.77
CA ILE A 85 7.41 -6.09 2.15
C ILE A 85 6.20 -6.48 2.99
N PHE A 86 5.02 -6.42 2.37
CA PHE A 86 3.76 -6.78 2.97
C PHE A 86 3.43 -8.23 2.65
N PRO A 87 3.22 -9.10 3.66
CA PRO A 87 2.71 -10.44 3.42
C PRO A 87 1.23 -10.38 3.03
N ILE A 88 0.84 -11.17 2.03
CA ILE A 88 -0.56 -11.41 1.70
C ILE A 88 -1.08 -12.45 2.69
N THR A 89 -2.00 -12.05 3.56
CA THR A 89 -2.78 -13.02 4.35
C THR A 89 -4.14 -13.18 3.69
N ILE A 90 -4.34 -14.28 2.96
CA ILE A 90 -5.65 -14.61 2.41
C ILE A 90 -6.52 -15.12 3.56
N GLN A 91 -7.54 -14.35 3.95
CA GLN A 91 -8.55 -14.84 4.90
C GLN A 91 -9.54 -15.73 4.13
N THR A 92 -9.40 -17.05 4.28
CA THR A 92 -10.24 -18.05 3.61
C THR A 92 -11.61 -18.23 4.25
N ASP A 93 -11.82 -17.70 5.46
CA ASP A 93 -12.96 -18.06 6.32
C ASP A 93 -14.15 -17.10 6.22
N LYS A 94 -14.16 -16.24 5.19
CA LYS A 94 -15.30 -15.34 4.88
C LYS A 94 -15.90 -15.72 3.53
N TRP A 95 -16.53 -16.88 3.47
CA TRP A 95 -17.38 -17.33 2.35
C TRP A 95 -18.73 -17.79 2.90
#